data_AF-A0A7C6ACY9-F1
#
_entry.id   AF-A0A7C6ACY9-F1
#
_cell.length_a   1.000
_cell.length_b   1.000
_cell.length_c   1.000
_cell.angle_alpha   90.00
_cell.angle_beta   90.00
_cell.angle_gamma   90.00
#
_symmetry.space_group_name_H-M   'P 1'
#
loop_
_entity.id
_entity.type
_entity.pdbx_description
1 polymer ?
#
loop_
_entity_poly.entity_id
_entity_poly.type
_entity_poly.pdbx_seq_one_letter_code
_entity_poly.pdbx_strand_id
1 'polypeptide(L)' 'KGLIKGGKVSEGLLNKIEMAFRAYDPCFGCATHSLPGSTPLVVNIYDNRHELVEQLIQG' A
#
# COMPACT_ATOMS: atom_id res chain seq x y z
N LYS A 1 21.35 5.67 -15.87
CA LYS A 1 21.53 4.67 -16.95
C LYS A 1 20.39 3.66 -16.85
N GLY A 2 19.60 3.43 -17.91
CA GLY A 2 18.53 2.43 -17.90
C GLY A 2 19.06 0.99 -17.93
N LEU A 3 18.37 0.09 -17.21
CA LEU A 3 18.69 -1.34 -17.11
C LEU A 3 18.21 -2.11 -18.36
N ILE A 4 17.02 -1.82 -18.87
CA ILE A 4 16.45 -2.45 -20.08
C ILE A 4 16.95 -1.70 -21.32
N LYS A 5 17.47 -2.45 -22.30
CA LYS A 5 17.94 -1.93 -23.59
C LYS A 5 17.56 -2.89 -24.71
N GLY A 6 17.03 -2.36 -25.81
CA GLY A 6 16.71 -3.15 -27.01
C GLY A 6 15.68 -4.26 -26.78
N GLY A 7 14.76 -4.09 -25.82
CA GLY A 7 13.64 -5.01 -25.57
C GLY A 7 14.01 -6.38 -25.02
N LYS A 8 15.29 -6.69 -24.82
CA LYS A 8 15.72 -7.97 -24.24
C LYS A 8 15.66 -7.89 -22.72
N VAL A 9 14.77 -8.69 -22.14
CA VAL A 9 14.57 -8.81 -20.70
C VAL A 9 14.96 -10.22 -20.28
N SER A 10 15.89 -10.34 -19.33
CA SER A 10 16.32 -11.61 -18.75
C SER A 10 15.95 -11.68 -17.28
N GLU A 11 15.86 -12.89 -16.72
CA GLU A 11 15.60 -13.10 -15.28
C GLU A 11 16.59 -12.34 -14.38
N GLY A 12 17.88 -12.39 -14.71
CA GLY A 12 18.90 -11.64 -13.95
C GLY A 12 18.73 -10.12 -14.05
N LEU A 13 18.08 -9.61 -15.09
CA LEU A 13 17.73 -8.19 -15.22
C LEU A 13 16.52 -7.85 -14.36
N LEU A 14 15.47 -8.69 -14.39
CA LEU A 14 14.28 -8.55 -13.56
C LEU A 14 14.63 -8.58 -12.07
N ASN A 15 15.50 -9.50 -11.67
CA ASN A 15 15.99 -9.59 -10.29
C ASN A 15 16.67 -8.30 -9.81
N LYS A 16 17.48 -7.64 -10.66
CA LYS A 16 18.10 -6.34 -10.34
C LYS A 16 17.07 -5.22 -10.19
N ILE A 17 16.02 -5.24 -10.99
CA ILE A 17 14.91 -4.28 -10.89
C ILE A 17 14.16 -4.51 -9.56
N GLU A 18 13.86 -5.76 -9.21
CA GLU A 18 13.26 -6.09 -7.92
C GLU A 18 14.13 -5.67 -6.73
N MET A 19 15.45 -5.87 -6.79
CA MET A 19 16.37 -5.41 -5.75
C MET A 19 16.29 -3.90 -5.55
N ALA A 20 16.28 -3.13 -6.64
CA ALA A 20 16.12 -1.68 -6.57
C ALA A 20 14.76 -1.32 -5.97
N PHE A 21 13.69 -2.00 -6.37
CA PHE A 21 12.35 -1.78 -5.86
C PHE A 21 12.23 -2.07 -4.36
N ARG A 22 12.83 -3.16 -3.86
CA ARG A 22 12.88 -3.50 -2.43
C ARG A 22 13.63 -2.47 -1.59
N ALA A 23 14.67 -1.84 -2.14
CA ALA A 23 15.43 -0.82 -1.43
C ALA A 23 14.63 0.45 -1.15
N TYR A 24 13.57 0.72 -1.91
CA TYR A 24 12.65 1.83 -1.66
C TYR A 24 11.56 1.49 -0.62
N ASP A 25 11.46 0.21 -0.21
CA ASP A 25 10.48 -0.32 0.74
C ASP A 25 9.06 0.27 0.62
N PRO A 26 8.44 0.24 -0.58
CA PRO A 26 7.10 0.77 -0.74
C PRO A 26 6.09 -0.16 -0.05
N CYS A 27 5.37 0.36 0.94
CA CYS A 27 4.26 -0.36 1.56
C CYS A 27 3.10 -0.54 0.56
N PHE A 28 3.04 -1.70 -0.12
CA PHE A 28 1.95 -1.99 -1.04
C PHE A 28 0.59 -2.14 -0.36
N GLY A 29 0.54 -2.66 0.87
CA GLY A 29 -0.71 -2.74 1.63
C GLY A 29 -1.25 -1.36 2.05
N CYS A 30 -0.38 -0.37 2.21
CA CYS A 30 -0.78 1.00 2.50
C CYS A 30 -1.25 1.70 1.22
N ALA A 31 -0.53 1.48 0.12
CA ALA A 31 -0.85 2.07 -1.18
C ALA A 31 -2.23 1.65 -1.71
N THR A 32 -2.72 0.44 -1.39
CA THR A 32 -4.08 0.01 -1.74
C THR A 32 -5.18 0.82 -1.06
N HIS A 33 -4.89 1.50 0.05
CA HIS A 33 -5.85 2.38 0.72
C HIS A 33 -5.77 3.84 0.23
N SER A 34 -4.78 4.17 -0.60
CA SER A 34 -4.59 5.49 -1.24
C SER A 34 -4.90 5.46 -2.75
N LEU A 35 -5.52 4.40 -3.26
CA LEU A 35 -6.13 4.37 -4.59
C LEU A 35 -7.09 5.57 -4.75
N PRO A 36 -7.32 6.11 -5.97
CA PRO A 36 -8.23 7.23 -6.15
C PRO A 36 -9.63 6.83 -5.68
N GLY A 37 -10.04 7.39 -4.55
CA GLY A 37 -11.19 6.96 -3.76
C GLY A 37 -10.77 6.74 -2.30
N SER A 38 -11.37 7.49 -1.39
CA SER A 38 -11.26 7.22 0.04
C SER A 38 -11.74 5.79 0.33
N THR A 39 -10.96 5.02 1.06
CA THR A 39 -11.48 3.78 1.65
C THR A 39 -12.39 4.20 2.80
N PRO A 40 -13.71 3.94 2.78
CA PRO A 40 -14.59 4.35 3.86
C PRO A 40 -14.19 3.62 5.14
N LEU A 41 -13.60 4.34 6.09
CA LEU A 41 -13.20 3.83 7.39
C LEU A 41 -14.27 4.19 8.42
N VAL A 42 -14.83 3.19 9.09
CA VAL A 42 -15.75 3.38 10.20
C VAL A 42 -15.05 2.96 11.49
N VAL A 43 -14.97 3.88 12.46
CA VAL A 43 -14.38 3.63 13.78
C VAL A 43 -15.48 3.74 14.83
N ASN A 44 -15.75 2.65 15.55
CA ASN A 44 -16.71 2.61 16.65
C ASN A 44 -15.95 2.64 17.99
N ILE A 45 -16.29 3.60 18.84
CA ILE A 45 -15.71 3.80 20.17
C ILE A 45 -16.71 3.27 21.20
N TYR A 46 -16.28 2.32 22.03
CA TYR A 46 -17.10 1.70 23.08
C TYR A 46 -16.55 2.02 24.47
N ASP A 47 -17.44 2.12 25.46
CA ASP A 47 -17.06 2.30 26.86
C ASP A 47 -16.69 0.97 27.56
N ASN A 48 -16.42 1.03 28.87
CA ASN A 48 -16.07 -0.16 29.67
C ASN A 48 -17.24 -1.15 29.87
N ARG A 49 -18.47 -0.76 29.53
CA ARG A 49 -19.68 -1.59 29.53
C ARG A 49 -19.99 -2.14 28.14
N HIS A 50 -19.13 -1.89 27.15
CA HIS A 50 -19.36 -2.24 25.75
C HIS A 50 -20.53 -1.47 25.11
N GLU A 51 -20.90 -0.31 25.66
CA GLU A 51 -21.88 0.59 25.04
C GLU A 51 -21.21 1.49 24.01
N LEU A 52 -21.86 1.69 22.86
CA LEU A 52 -21.34 2.55 21.80
C LEU A 52 -21.41 4.01 22.26
N VAL A 53 -20.25 4.64 22.37
CA VAL A 53 -20.11 6.06 22.74
C VAL A 53 -20.12 6.94 21.50
N GLU A 54 -19.40 6.54 20.45
CA GLU A 54 -19.22 7.36 19.26
C GLU A 54 -18.89 6.52 18.02
N GLN A 55 -19.30 7.01 16.86
CA GLN A 55 -18.94 6.45 15.55
C GLN A 55 -18.35 7.53 14.66
N LEU A 56 -17.11 7.33 14.20
CA LEU A 56 -16.42 8.19 13.25
C LEU A 56 -16.45 7.55 11.86
N ILE A 57 -16.79 8.34 10.84
CA ILE A 57 -16.80 7.88 9.44
C ILE A 57 -15.84 8.78 8.66
N GLN A 58 -14.79 8.18 8.10
CA GLN A 58 -13.92 8.84 7.13
C GLN A 58 -14.26 8.31 5.75
N GLY A 59 -14.84 9.17 4.91
CA GLY A 59 -15.03 8.93 3.49
C GLY A 59 -14.09 9.76 2.64
#